data_AF-A0A7D5V468-F1
#
_entry.id   AF-A0A7D5V468-F1
#
_cell.length_a   1.000
_cell.length_b   1.000
_cell.length_c   1.000
_cell.angle_alpha   90.00
_cell.angle_beta   90.00
_cell.angle_gamma   90.00
#
_symmetry.space_group_name_H-M   'P 1'
#
loop_
_entity.id
_entity.type
_entity.pdbx_description
1 polymer ?
#
loop_
_entity_poly.entity_id
_entity_poly.type
_entity_poly.pdbx_seq_one_letter_code
_entity_poly.pdbx_strand_id
1 'polypeptide(L)'
;MTAVTALFDPAMPDETSISLFSNTSMAQLTVALKNSNDGPDPDGKSFGPSASDYKGFIAQPSQLASGSFRGFRVVVAATVPRTVEGGPTTNQISIVSPVYQGLASNRLENKKVAVSNSDTSAWVYFLE
;
A
#
# COMPACT_ATOMS: atom_id res chain seq x y z
N MET A 1 -6.41 -2.05 -14.00
CA MET A 1 -6.07 -3.24 -13.18
C MET A 1 -5.89 -2.78 -11.74
N THR A 2 -6.64 -3.37 -10.82
CA THR A 2 -6.52 -3.14 -9.37
C THR A 2 -5.24 -3.81 -8.90
N ALA A 3 -4.29 -3.05 -8.37
CA ALA A 3 -3.11 -3.65 -7.76
C ALA A 3 -3.46 -4.25 -6.41
N VAL A 4 -2.84 -5.39 -6.11
CA VAL A 4 -3.12 -6.20 -4.93
C VAL A 4 -1.80 -6.63 -4.32
N THR A 5 -1.73 -6.65 -3.00
CA THR A 5 -0.63 -7.24 -2.24
C THR A 5 -1.17 -7.87 -0.96
N ALA A 6 -0.48 -8.85 -0.39
CA ALA A 6 -0.97 -9.60 0.77
C ALA A 6 0.12 -9.77 1.82
N LEU A 7 -0.29 -9.71 3.08
CA LEU A 7 0.54 -10.07 4.23
C LEU A 7 -0.12 -11.21 5.00
N PHE A 8 0.66 -12.26 5.25
CA PHE A 8 0.28 -13.34 6.15
C PHE A 8 0.87 -13.07 7.54
N ASP A 9 0.05 -13.17 8.58
CA ASP A 9 0.46 -13.12 9.98
C ASP A 9 -0.13 -14.29 10.76
N PRO A 10 0.70 -15.28 11.16
CA PRO A 10 0.25 -16.44 11.92
C PRO A 10 -0.02 -16.14 13.40
N ALA A 11 0.33 -14.96 13.90
CA ALA A 11 0.14 -14.57 15.29
C ALA A 11 -1.20 -13.86 15.56
N MET A 12 -2.03 -13.66 14.53
CA MET A 12 -3.38 -13.14 14.73
C MET A 12 -4.23 -14.15 15.52
N PRO A 13 -4.97 -13.71 16.56
CA PRO A 13 -5.68 -14.61 17.48
C PRO A 13 -6.88 -15.34 16.86
N ASP A 14 -7.27 -14.99 15.62
CA ASP A 14 -8.36 -15.60 14.87
C ASP A 14 -7.83 -16.25 13.58
N GLU A 15 -8.63 -17.09 12.92
CA GLU A 15 -8.27 -17.75 11.66
C GLU A 15 -7.96 -16.76 10.50
N THR A 16 -8.21 -15.45 10.67
CA THR A 16 -7.99 -14.40 9.66
C THR A 16 -6.53 -13.95 9.56
N SER A 17 -5.64 -14.88 9.24
CA SER A 17 -4.20 -14.64 9.18
C SER A 17 -3.74 -13.90 7.91
N ILE A 18 -4.62 -13.60 6.95
CA ILE A 18 -4.24 -12.96 5.68
C ILE A 18 -4.85 -11.56 5.60
N SER A 19 -4.02 -10.53 5.49
CA SER A 19 -4.43 -9.16 5.17
C SER A 19 -4.21 -8.89 3.68
N LEU A 20 -5.28 -8.74 2.92
CA LEU A 20 -5.25 -8.45 1.49
C LEU A 20 -5.45 -6.95 1.27
N PHE A 21 -4.47 -6.28 0.69
CA PHE A 21 -4.51 -4.87 0.36
C PHE A 21 -4.76 -4.68 -1.13
N SER A 22 -5.70 -3.80 -1.48
CA SER A 22 -5.99 -3.51 -2.88
C SER A 22 -6.22 -2.02 -3.15
N ASN A 23 -5.87 -1.58 -4.36
CA ASN A 23 -6.11 -0.21 -4.81
C ASN A 23 -7.43 -0.12 -5.60
N THR A 24 -8.38 0.69 -5.14
CA THR A 24 -9.68 0.88 -5.78
C THR A 24 -9.59 1.72 -7.06
N SER A 25 -10.69 1.79 -7.82
CA SER A 25 -10.83 2.71 -8.96
C SER A 25 -10.77 4.19 -8.57
N MET A 26 -10.89 4.51 -7.28
CA MET A 26 -10.79 5.87 -6.74
C MET A 26 -9.39 6.18 -6.18
N ALA A 27 -8.37 5.38 -6.51
CA ALA A 27 -7.00 5.52 -6.01
C ALA A 27 -6.88 5.44 -4.46
N GLN A 28 -7.75 4.67 -3.83
CA GLN A 28 -7.79 4.45 -2.37
C GLN A 28 -7.31 3.05 -2.00
N LEU A 29 -6.66 2.94 -0.86
CA LEU A 29 -6.26 1.65 -0.30
C LEU A 29 -7.44 1.01 0.45
N THR A 30 -7.72 -0.25 0.16
CA THR A 30 -8.66 -1.08 0.90
C THR A 30 -7.90 -2.23 1.55
N VAL A 31 -8.40 -2.70 2.69
CA VAL A 31 -7.94 -3.96 3.30
C VAL A 31 -9.11 -4.92 3.47
N ALA A 32 -8.90 -6.17 3.10
CA ALA A 32 -9.77 -7.27 3.46
C ALA A 32 -8.98 -8.23 4.37
N LEU A 33 -9.60 -8.66 5.47
CA LEU A 33 -9.05 -9.69 6.34
C LEU A 33 -9.63 -11.04 5.90
N LYS A 34 -8.78 -12.01 5.63
CA LYS A 34 -9.13 -13.32 5.07
C LYS A 34 -8.58 -14.41 5.99
N ASN A 35 -9.36 -15.47 6.15
CA ASN A 35 -8.96 -16.71 6.80
C ASN A 35 -8.62 -17.81 5.81
N SER A 36 -8.06 -18.92 6.30
CA SER A 36 -7.72 -20.09 5.47
C SER A 36 -8.93 -20.92 5.07
N ASN A 37 -10.04 -20.77 5.77
CA ASN A 37 -11.31 -21.44 5.49
C ASN A 37 -12.15 -20.49 4.63
N ASP A 38 -12.76 -20.97 3.53
CA ASP A 38 -13.60 -20.19 2.60
C ASP A 38 -14.92 -19.70 3.26
N GLY A 39 -14.81 -18.94 4.35
CA GLY A 39 -15.91 -18.20 4.95
C GLY A 39 -16.26 -17.00 4.06
N PRO A 40 -17.50 -16.49 4.14
CA PRO A 40 -17.84 -15.24 3.48
C PRO A 40 -16.88 -14.15 3.93
N ASP A 41 -16.34 -13.42 2.96
CA ASP A 41 -15.43 -12.32 3.22
C ASP A 41 -16.06 -11.35 4.22
N PRO A 42 -15.42 -11.09 5.38
CA PRO A 42 -15.89 -10.02 6.23
C PRO A 42 -15.85 -8.71 5.42
N ASP A 43 -16.85 -7.86 5.61
CA ASP A 43 -16.97 -6.58 4.90
C ASP A 43 -15.63 -5.87 4.87
N GLY A 44 -15.08 -5.71 3.65
CA GLY A 44 -13.77 -5.11 3.46
C GLY A 44 -13.72 -3.73 4.11
N LYS A 45 -12.72 -3.49 4.96
CA LYS A 45 -12.54 -2.17 5.56
C LYS A 45 -11.89 -1.27 4.52
N SER A 46 -12.69 -0.36 3.95
CA SER A 46 -12.19 0.67 3.06
C SER A 46 -11.60 1.83 3.85
N PHE A 47 -10.41 2.29 3.48
CA PHE A 47 -9.82 3.50 4.04
C PHE A 47 -9.87 4.60 2.98
N GLY A 48 -10.70 5.61 3.22
CA GLY A 48 -10.79 6.81 2.40
C GLY A 48 -9.97 7.96 3.00
N PRO A 49 -9.38 8.84 2.18
CA PRO A 49 -8.65 10.00 2.66
C PRO A 49 -9.59 11.02 3.32
N SER A 50 -9.24 11.49 4.51
CA SER A 50 -9.87 12.61 5.22
C SER A 50 -9.32 13.96 4.76
N ALA A 51 -10.01 15.06 5.09
CA ALA A 51 -9.57 16.42 4.72
C ALA A 51 -8.24 16.84 5.38
N SER A 52 -7.87 16.20 6.49
CA SER A 52 -6.63 16.42 7.24
C SER A 52 -5.50 15.44 6.88
N ASP A 53 -5.77 14.44 6.04
CA ASP A 53 -4.76 13.46 5.66
C ASP A 53 -3.73 14.08 4.70
N TYR A 54 -2.53 13.49 4.66
CA TYR A 54 -1.48 13.93 3.74
C TYR A 54 -2.03 13.98 2.30
N LYS A 55 -1.76 15.10 1.62
CA LYS A 55 -2.34 15.41 0.32
C LYS A 55 -1.68 14.59 -0.78
N GLY A 56 -2.03 13.30 -0.88
CA GLY A 56 -1.61 12.43 -1.98
C GLY A 56 -2.58 11.26 -2.20
N PHE A 57 -2.55 10.68 -3.39
CA PHE A 57 -3.35 9.49 -3.74
C PHE A 57 -2.49 8.49 -4.51
N ILE A 58 -2.87 7.21 -4.50
CA ILE A 58 -2.11 6.17 -5.20
C ILE A 58 -2.17 6.43 -6.71
N ALA A 59 -1.02 6.48 -7.37
CA ALA A 59 -0.98 6.68 -8.81
C ALA A 59 -1.72 5.54 -9.53
N GLN A 60 -2.52 5.83 -10.54
CA GLN A 60 -3.26 4.79 -11.26
C GLN A 60 -2.75 4.68 -12.71
N PRO A 61 -2.41 3.47 -13.21
CA PRO A 61 -2.20 2.21 -12.47
C PRO A 61 -0.87 2.21 -11.70
N SER A 62 -0.82 1.78 -10.43
CA SER A 62 0.43 1.57 -9.66
C SER A 62 0.42 0.20 -9.02
N GLN A 63 1.59 -0.42 -8.86
CA GLN A 63 1.75 -1.63 -8.08
C GLN A 63 1.70 -1.33 -6.59
N LEU A 64 1.24 -2.31 -5.81
CA LEU A 64 1.33 -2.31 -4.36
C LEU A 64 2.38 -3.35 -3.94
N ALA A 65 3.18 -3.00 -2.96
CA ALA A 65 4.08 -3.94 -2.30
C ALA A 65 3.90 -3.84 -0.79
N SER A 66 3.86 -4.98 -0.11
CA SER A 66 3.77 -5.03 1.34
C SER A 66 4.89 -5.85 1.95
N GLY A 67 5.28 -5.49 3.18
CA GLY A 67 6.23 -6.26 3.97
C GLY A 67 5.87 -6.22 5.46
N SER A 68 6.34 -7.21 6.21
CA SER A 68 6.24 -7.26 7.66
C SER A 68 7.64 -7.43 8.25
N PHE A 69 8.05 -6.50 9.09
CA PHE A 69 9.36 -6.52 9.75
C PHE A 69 9.16 -6.36 11.27
N ARG A 70 9.48 -7.41 12.04
CA ARG A 70 9.33 -7.42 13.51
C ARG A 70 7.95 -6.97 14.00
N GLY A 71 6.89 -7.38 13.31
CA GLY A 71 5.51 -6.98 13.59
C GLY A 71 5.11 -5.61 13.03
N PHE A 72 6.06 -4.82 12.54
CA PHE A 72 5.77 -3.59 11.79
C PHE A 72 5.40 -3.94 10.34
N ARG A 73 4.12 -3.79 10.02
CA ARG A 73 3.58 -4.04 8.68
C ARG A 73 3.53 -2.74 7.90
N VAL A 74 3.98 -2.77 6.65
CA VAL A 74 3.91 -1.62 5.75
C VAL A 74 3.34 -2.01 4.40
N VAL A 75 2.63 -1.08 3.78
CA VAL A 75 2.22 -1.14 2.38
C VAL A 75 2.77 0.09 1.68
N VAL A 76 3.40 -0.11 0.53
CA VAL A 76 4.09 0.90 -0.24
C VAL A 76 3.51 0.94 -1.65
N ALA A 77 3.40 2.15 -2.20
CA ALA A 77 2.91 2.40 -3.55
C ALA A 77 3.61 3.60 -4.17
N ALA A 78 3.51 3.75 -5.49
CA ALA A 78 3.75 5.03 -6.15
C ALA A 78 2.51 5.90 -5.99
N THR A 79 2.70 7.16 -5.65
CA THR A 79 1.66 8.12 -5.31
C THR A 79 1.88 9.46 -5.98
N VAL A 80 0.81 10.22 -6.13
CA VAL A 80 0.80 11.56 -6.72
C VAL A 80 0.43 12.58 -5.63
N PRO A 81 1.20 13.65 -5.45
CA PRO A 81 0.82 14.74 -4.56
C PRO A 81 -0.40 15.50 -5.11
N ARG A 82 -1.37 15.83 -4.26
CA ARG A 82 -2.63 16.49 -4.65
C ARG A 82 -2.44 17.97 -5.05
N THR A 83 -1.32 18.58 -4.70
CA THR A 83 -1.11 20.04 -4.75
C THR A 83 -0.28 20.53 -5.94
N VAL A 84 0.04 19.67 -6.92
CA VAL A 84 0.83 20.10 -8.09
C VAL A 84 -0.10 20.73 -9.13
N GLU A 85 -0.21 22.07 -9.13
CA GLU A 85 -0.81 22.82 -10.25
C GLU A 85 -0.03 22.51 -11.53
N GLY A 86 -0.74 22.18 -12.62
CA GLY A 86 -0.13 21.72 -13.87
C GLY A 86 0.11 20.21 -13.97
N GLY A 87 -0.20 19.46 -12.92
CA GLY A 87 -0.02 18.01 -12.87
C GLY A 87 1.39 17.59 -12.43
N PRO A 88 1.54 16.41 -11.81
CA PRO A 88 2.83 15.92 -11.36
C PRO A 88 3.79 15.66 -12.54
N THR A 89 5.06 16.04 -12.38
CA THR A 89 6.16 15.65 -13.30
C THR A 89 6.94 14.42 -12.80
N THR A 90 6.74 14.06 -11.52
CA THR A 90 7.32 12.89 -10.85
C THR A 90 6.27 12.18 -9.99
N ASN A 91 6.45 10.88 -9.79
CA ASN A 91 5.74 10.13 -8.75
C ASN A 91 6.50 10.23 -7.43
N GLN A 92 5.79 10.06 -6.31
CA GLN A 92 6.41 9.80 -5.01
C GLN A 92 6.26 8.33 -4.65
N ILE A 93 7.31 7.71 -4.14
CA ILE A 93 7.20 6.41 -3.45
C ILE A 93 6.79 6.70 -2.01
N SER A 94 5.71 6.08 -1.55
CA SER A 94 5.16 6.36 -0.22
C SER A 94 4.67 5.11 0.47
N ILE A 95 4.85 5.07 1.78
CA ILE A 95 4.09 4.20 2.66
C ILE A 95 2.64 4.71 2.60
N VAL A 96 1.70 3.82 2.29
CA VAL A 96 0.26 4.10 2.21
C VAL A 96 -0.53 3.41 3.33
N SER A 97 0.12 2.55 4.12
CA SER A 97 -0.40 1.98 5.36
C SER A 97 0.79 1.56 6.25
N PRO A 98 0.74 1.78 7.58
CA PRO A 98 -0.40 2.27 8.35
C PRO A 98 -0.56 3.79 8.34
N VAL A 99 0.51 4.53 8.03
CA VAL A 99 0.51 5.99 7.95
C VAL A 99 0.99 6.40 6.56
N TYR A 100 0.36 7.42 6.00
CA TYR A 100 0.81 7.98 4.74
C TYR A 100 2.12 8.74 4.92
N GLN A 101 3.22 8.25 4.32
CA GLN A 101 4.55 8.87 4.45
C GLN A 101 5.34 8.75 3.15
N GLY A 102 5.82 9.88 2.62
CA GLY A 102 6.72 9.92 1.47
C GLY A 102 8.13 9.38 1.81
N LEU A 103 8.70 8.60 0.89
CA LEU A 103 10.04 8.00 1.02
C LEU A 103 11.03 8.56 -0.01
N ALA A 104 10.61 8.64 -1.27
CA ALA A 104 11.47 9.06 -2.39
C ALA A 104 10.63 9.61 -3.55
N SER A 105 11.28 10.22 -4.54
CA SER A 105 10.67 10.63 -5.82
C SER A 105 11.16 9.74 -6.96
N ASN A 106 10.37 9.64 -8.03
CA ASN A 106 10.57 8.73 -9.16
C ASN A 106 10.03 9.36 -10.46
N ARG A 107 10.49 8.93 -11.64
CA ARG A 107 9.83 9.21 -12.93
C ARG A 107 8.35 8.86 -12.92
N LEU A 108 7.57 9.68 -13.62
CA LEU A 108 6.11 9.51 -13.70
C LEU A 108 5.69 8.14 -14.30
N GLU A 109 6.55 7.59 -15.14
CA GLU A 109 6.33 6.35 -15.89
C GLU A 109 6.52 5.12 -15.03
N ASN A 110 7.44 5.16 -14.05
CA ASN A 110 7.68 4.01 -13.21
C ASN A 110 6.80 4.04 -11.97
N LYS A 111 6.01 2.98 -11.86
CA LYS A 111 5.03 2.75 -10.79
C LYS A 111 5.20 1.36 -10.17
N LYS A 112 6.34 0.72 -10.43
CA LYS A 112 6.74 -0.58 -9.88
C LYS A 112 7.47 -0.36 -8.56
N VAL A 113 7.03 -1.10 -7.55
CA VAL A 113 7.61 -1.09 -6.21
C VAL A 113 7.70 -2.53 -5.70
N ALA A 114 8.74 -2.81 -4.92
CA ALA A 114 8.90 -4.07 -4.21
C ALA A 114 9.37 -3.78 -2.78
N VAL A 115 8.99 -4.66 -1.85
CA VAL A 115 9.44 -4.61 -0.46
C VAL A 115 10.16 -5.93 -0.18
N SER A 116 11.28 -5.84 0.52
CA SER A 116 12.01 -7.00 1.04
C SER A 116 12.50 -6.71 2.45
N ASN A 117 12.72 -7.74 3.24
CA ASN A 117 13.19 -7.60 4.61
C ASN A 117 14.09 -8.76 5.03
N SER A 118 14.89 -8.51 6.05
CA SER A 118 15.68 -9.48 6.80
C SER A 118 15.24 -9.46 8.27
N ASP A 119 15.99 -10.16 9.12
CA ASP A 119 15.77 -10.16 10.58
C ASP A 119 16.12 -8.81 11.24
N THR A 120 16.88 -7.96 10.56
CA THR A 120 17.45 -6.72 11.11
C THR A 120 17.03 -5.45 10.36
N SER A 121 16.59 -5.57 9.11
CA SER A 121 16.25 -4.41 8.26
C SER A 121 15.14 -4.70 7.27
N ALA A 122 14.53 -3.65 6.73
CA ALA A 122 13.60 -3.71 5.60
C ALA A 122 13.97 -2.67 4.53
N TRP A 123 13.74 -3.01 3.27
CA TRP A 123 14.07 -2.19 2.11
C TRP A 123 12.90 -2.08 1.15
N VAL A 124 12.82 -0.93 0.50
CA VAL A 124 11.89 -0.67 -0.60
C VAL A 124 12.72 -0.50 -1.87
N TYR A 125 12.40 -1.28 -2.90
CA TYR A 125 13.03 -1.20 -4.21
C TYR A 125 12.07 -0.58 -5.22
N PHE A 126 12.58 0.33 -6.04
CA PHE A 126 11.89 0.94 -7.16
C PHE A 126 12.93 1.29 -8.24
N LEU A 127 12.49 1.38 -9.49
CA LEU A 127 13.37 1.81 -10.60
C LEU A 127 13.31 3.34 -10.72
N GLU A 128 14.41 4.01 -11.02
CA GLU A 128 14.39 5.45 -11.27
C GLU A 128 13.95 5.83 -12.68
#